data_AF-A0A0U3CI81-F1
#
_entry.id   AF-A0A0U3CI81-F1
#
_cell.length_a   1.000
_cell.length_b   1.000
_cell.length_c   1.000
_cell.angle_alpha   90.00
_cell.angle_beta   90.00
_cell.angle_gamma   90.00
#
_symmetry.space_group_name_H-M   'P 1'
#
loop_
_entity.id
_entity.type
_entity.pdbx_description
1 polymer ?
#
loop_
_entity_poly.entity_id
_entity_poly.type
_entity_poly.pdbx_seq_one_letter_code
_entity_poly.pdbx_strand_id
1 'polypeptide(L)'
;MLPIEELLKPGVLGFYNSCEAVQIYLIDKRENPQKYINVYTIFTFEEKEYIELDKEHGGRKRIDDDFTLCFDKHYFSLKQSLDIFSKLVHSEFEEDYIVLKGSSLKLLSKQYISPDEGNRLNTLLKNNFFSGSYIYEFFEEDKANFDYFKNDSEKHEKLVDRILEVLPLDFSLNDDRFGNYVFQLPITILNLNYHANDTFDGFYIDFYWNNKLDTIPECSITNTIKIEHNFLSNTIVDYDGSETQFIDTGPLDKLSNSLIWRRNPNLLVYSCCPRFIRKIKVIIGEKDKTDLIKEKPKNYVDIINSTITENQLNSQENKSSLLSTNKQKSSMAFLQELIKKYGQKEVFIIDPYLSYKELLSLFSPLNLANVKIKAMTSKKVLSNFSSGMEEFMEINRNNIILHRNNFKYNMEFIITDYSEKLHDRFLIFPNAGQSNSNLKAYSLGTSLNSIDKNIHIIQEATNGNKILELFEEIWSEFDEPEYKIWPENQQ
;
A
#
# COMPACT_ATOMS: atom_id res chain seq x y z
N MET A 1 -7.14 18.44 -27.87
CA MET A 1 -6.68 17.70 -26.68
C MET A 1 -5.16 17.63 -26.77
N LEU A 2 -4.41 17.78 -25.68
CA LEU A 2 -2.96 17.50 -25.75
C LEU A 2 -2.80 16.04 -26.19
N PRO A 3 -1.98 15.72 -27.20
CA PRO A 3 -1.70 14.34 -27.60
C PRO A 3 -1.03 13.56 -26.47
N ILE A 4 -1.14 12.23 -26.50
CA ILE A 4 -0.50 11.36 -25.51
C ILE A 4 1.04 11.48 -25.58
N GLU A 5 1.57 11.68 -26.78
CA GLU A 5 3.00 11.86 -27.06
C GLU A 5 3.57 13.08 -26.34
N GLU A 6 2.79 14.17 -26.24
CA GLU A 6 3.21 15.36 -25.51
C GLU A 6 3.31 15.11 -24.00
N LEU A 7 2.45 14.24 -23.45
CA LEU A 7 2.47 13.89 -22.02
C LEU A 7 3.59 12.90 -21.67
N LEU A 8 4.01 12.08 -22.64
CA LEU A 8 5.11 11.13 -22.48
C LEU A 8 6.50 11.76 -22.60
N LYS A 9 6.59 13.02 -23.06
CA LYS A 9 7.89 13.72 -23.12
C LYS A 9 8.51 13.78 -21.71
N PRO A 10 9.81 13.48 -21.58
CA PRO A 10 10.51 13.52 -20.30
C PRO A 10 10.30 14.85 -19.58
N GLY A 11 9.97 14.79 -18.29
CA GLY A 11 9.75 15.97 -17.46
C GLY A 11 8.41 16.68 -17.68
N VAL A 12 7.49 16.16 -18.52
CA VAL A 12 6.13 16.70 -18.62
C VAL A 12 5.25 16.23 -17.47
N LEU A 13 5.08 14.91 -17.32
CA LEU A 13 4.41 14.27 -16.18
C LEU A 13 5.33 13.33 -15.40
N GLY A 14 6.34 12.76 -16.06
CA GLY A 14 7.31 11.83 -15.51
C GLY A 14 8.48 11.59 -16.48
N PHE A 15 9.37 10.67 -16.13
CA PHE A 15 10.48 10.22 -16.97
C PHE A 15 10.27 8.77 -17.40
N TYR A 16 9.19 8.52 -18.13
CA TYR A 16 8.79 7.17 -18.52
C TYR A 16 9.78 6.56 -19.51
N ASN A 17 10.05 5.27 -19.35
CA ASN A 17 10.95 4.50 -20.20
C ASN A 17 10.27 3.22 -20.72
N SER A 18 9.25 2.73 -20.03
CA SER A 18 8.49 1.53 -20.40
C SER A 18 7.02 1.67 -20.05
N CYS A 19 6.23 0.69 -20.49
CA CYS A 19 4.82 0.56 -20.16
C CYS A 19 4.52 -0.89 -19.80
N GLU A 20 3.95 -1.10 -18.61
CA GLU A 20 3.37 -2.39 -18.23
C GLU A 20 1.89 -2.39 -18.62
N ALA A 21 1.44 -3.39 -19.38
CA ALA A 21 0.03 -3.60 -19.64
C ALA A 21 -0.48 -4.81 -18.87
N VAL A 22 -1.54 -4.64 -18.10
CA VAL A 22 -2.28 -5.72 -17.46
C VAL A 22 -3.57 -5.94 -18.26
N GLN A 23 -3.68 -7.09 -18.90
CA GLN A 23 -4.86 -7.49 -19.65
C GLN A 23 -5.67 -8.52 -18.88
N ILE A 24 -6.96 -8.24 -18.70
CA ILE A 24 -7.97 -9.14 -18.17
C ILE A 24 -8.91 -9.49 -19.33
N TYR A 25 -9.04 -10.78 -19.63
CA TYR A 25 -9.87 -11.23 -20.74
C TYR A 25 -10.54 -12.57 -20.45
N LEU A 26 -11.66 -12.82 -21.11
CA LEU A 26 -12.40 -14.07 -21.05
C LEU A 26 -12.10 -14.94 -22.27
N ILE A 27 -12.04 -16.24 -22.03
CA ILE A 27 -12.14 -17.28 -23.06
C ILE A 27 -13.56 -17.81 -23.02
N ASP A 28 -14.32 -17.56 -24.08
CA ASP A 28 -15.64 -18.14 -24.33
C ASP A 28 -15.48 -19.47 -25.07
N LYS A 29 -15.88 -20.56 -24.41
CA LYS A 29 -15.76 -21.94 -24.91
C LYS A 29 -17.00 -22.42 -25.65
N ARG A 30 -18.06 -21.61 -25.73
CA ARG A 30 -19.31 -21.96 -26.41
C ARG A 30 -19.16 -21.92 -27.94
N GLU A 31 -18.23 -21.10 -28.42
CA GLU A 31 -17.89 -20.97 -29.84
C GLU A 31 -16.63 -21.78 -30.20
N ASN A 32 -16.56 -22.28 -31.44
CA ASN A 32 -15.38 -22.96 -32.00
C ASN A 32 -15.00 -22.32 -33.35
N PRO A 33 -13.83 -21.65 -33.47
CA PRO A 33 -12.76 -21.51 -32.47
C PRO A 33 -13.19 -20.65 -31.26
N GLN A 34 -12.51 -20.86 -30.13
CA GLN A 34 -12.78 -20.14 -28.88
C GLN A 34 -12.68 -18.63 -29.09
N LYS A 35 -13.68 -17.90 -28.60
CA LYS A 35 -13.72 -16.44 -28.72
C LYS A 35 -13.08 -15.80 -27.48
N TYR A 36 -12.10 -14.94 -27.70
CA TYR A 36 -11.50 -14.10 -26.67
C TYR A 36 -12.26 -12.77 -26.53
N ILE A 37 -12.55 -12.35 -25.31
CA ILE A 37 -13.29 -11.12 -25.00
C ILE A 37 -12.47 -10.30 -24.01
N ASN A 38 -12.06 -9.08 -24.38
CA ASN A 38 -11.38 -8.17 -23.46
C ASN A 38 -12.35 -7.75 -22.34
N VAL A 39 -11.98 -7.94 -21.08
CA VAL A 39 -12.76 -7.47 -19.91
C VAL A 39 -12.25 -6.11 -19.47
N TYR A 40 -10.94 -5.92 -19.38
CA TYR A 40 -10.32 -4.65 -19.06
C TYR A 40 -8.84 -4.74 -19.34
N THR A 41 -8.28 -3.74 -20.01
CA THR A 41 -6.83 -3.68 -20.24
C THR A 41 -6.32 -2.32 -19.77
N ILE A 42 -5.32 -2.32 -18.90
CA ILE A 42 -4.69 -1.10 -18.40
C ILE A 42 -3.20 -1.07 -18.74
N PHE A 43 -2.78 -0.01 -19.42
CA PHE A 43 -1.42 0.35 -19.76
C PHE A 43 -0.92 1.38 -18.75
N THR A 44 0.06 1.03 -17.92
CA THR A 44 0.66 1.92 -16.93
C THR A 44 2.07 2.26 -17.34
N PHE A 45 2.32 3.54 -17.61
CA PHE A 45 3.66 4.03 -17.95
C PHE A 45 4.56 4.09 -16.71
N GLU A 46 5.79 3.59 -16.84
CA GLU A 46 6.76 3.46 -15.74
C GLU A 46 8.12 4.09 -16.11
N GLU A 47 8.83 4.64 -15.12
CA GLU A 47 10.22 5.12 -15.31
C GLU A 47 11.26 3.99 -15.36
N LYS A 48 10.84 2.75 -15.19
CA LYS A 48 11.73 1.59 -15.26
C LYS A 48 12.19 1.37 -16.70
N GLU A 49 13.44 0.95 -16.86
CA GLU A 49 13.97 0.54 -18.15
C GLU A 49 13.13 -0.59 -18.77
N TYR A 50 12.96 -0.52 -20.08
CA TYR A 50 12.29 -1.58 -20.82
C TYR A 50 13.14 -2.84 -20.82
N ILE A 51 12.57 -3.93 -20.30
CA ILE A 51 13.14 -5.27 -20.38
C ILE A 51 12.30 -6.03 -21.41
N GLU A 52 12.96 -6.64 -22.39
CA GLU A 52 12.33 -7.45 -23.44
C GLU A 52 11.83 -8.77 -22.82
N LEU A 53 10.73 -8.66 -22.09
CA LEU A 53 9.92 -9.74 -21.54
C LEU A 53 8.60 -9.73 -22.30
N ASP A 54 8.41 -10.67 -23.22
CA ASP A 54 7.24 -10.70 -24.12
C ASP A 54 5.92 -10.77 -23.36
N LYS A 55 5.87 -11.57 -22.29
CA LYS A 55 4.63 -11.89 -21.57
C LYS A 55 4.89 -12.60 -20.24
N GLU A 56 4.15 -12.23 -19.22
CA GLU A 56 4.05 -12.96 -17.95
C GLU A 56 2.59 -13.39 -17.74
N HIS A 57 2.35 -14.71 -17.66
CA HIS A 57 1.01 -15.26 -17.41
C HIS A 57 0.63 -15.04 -15.95
N GLY A 58 -0.35 -14.16 -15.70
CA GLY A 58 -0.86 -13.83 -14.36
C GLY A 58 -1.81 -14.88 -13.77
N GLY A 59 -2.18 -15.90 -14.56
CA GLY A 59 -2.99 -17.03 -14.13
C GLY A 59 -4.32 -17.14 -14.86
N ARG A 60 -5.07 -18.20 -14.54
CA ARG A 60 -6.42 -18.45 -15.09
C ARG A 60 -7.38 -18.85 -13.98
N LYS A 61 -8.60 -18.33 -14.04
CA LYS A 61 -9.67 -18.63 -13.10
C LYS A 61 -10.91 -19.05 -13.87
N ARG A 62 -11.40 -20.25 -13.60
CA ARG A 62 -12.65 -20.72 -14.18
C ARG A 62 -13.81 -19.96 -13.54
N ILE A 63 -14.69 -19.39 -14.37
CA ILE A 63 -15.94 -18.81 -13.89
C ILE A 63 -17.00 -19.92 -13.87
N ASP A 64 -17.20 -20.60 -15.00
CA ASP A 64 -18.14 -21.71 -15.16
C ASP A 64 -17.70 -22.65 -16.30
N ASP A 65 -18.62 -23.44 -16.84
CA ASP A 65 -18.36 -24.36 -17.95
C ASP A 65 -18.06 -23.61 -19.26
N ASP A 66 -18.66 -22.44 -19.45
CA ASP A 66 -18.61 -21.64 -20.67
C ASP A 66 -17.39 -20.70 -20.67
N PHE A 67 -17.04 -20.12 -19.52
CA PHE A 67 -16.09 -19.02 -19.42
C PHE A 67 -14.89 -19.30 -18.52
N THR A 68 -13.72 -18.83 -18.96
CA THR A 68 -12.50 -18.80 -18.16
C THR A 68 -11.84 -17.44 -18.24
N LEU A 69 -11.62 -16.84 -17.08
CA LEU A 69 -10.94 -15.57 -16.91
C LEU A 69 -9.43 -15.79 -16.96
N CYS A 70 -8.74 -14.97 -17.74
CA CYS A 70 -7.30 -15.01 -17.93
C CYS A 70 -6.70 -13.65 -17.62
N PHE A 71 -5.49 -13.67 -17.08
CA PHE A 71 -4.73 -12.49 -16.71
C PHE A 71 -3.37 -12.57 -17.33
N ASP A 72 -2.98 -11.52 -18.05
CA ASP A 72 -1.68 -11.43 -18.68
C ASP A 72 -1.05 -10.09 -18.39
N LYS A 73 0.25 -10.10 -18.11
CA LYS A 73 1.08 -8.91 -18.04
C LYS A 73 1.99 -8.87 -19.25
N HIS A 74 2.08 -7.72 -19.86
CA HIS A 74 2.94 -7.46 -21.01
C HIS A 74 3.81 -6.24 -20.71
N TYR A 75 5.02 -6.24 -21.25
CA TYR A 75 5.93 -5.11 -21.13
C TYR A 75 6.19 -4.56 -22.53
N PHE A 76 6.00 -3.26 -22.69
CA PHE A 76 6.19 -2.56 -23.96
C PHE A 76 7.18 -1.42 -23.82
N SER A 77 7.92 -1.18 -24.90
CA SER A 77 8.58 0.10 -25.12
C SER A 77 7.54 1.19 -25.37
N LEU A 78 7.91 2.46 -25.12
CA LEU A 78 7.02 3.59 -25.38
C LEU A 78 6.51 3.64 -26.83
N LYS A 79 7.37 3.25 -27.79
CA LYS A 79 7.00 3.21 -29.21
C LYS A 79 5.92 2.17 -29.49
N GLN A 80 6.04 0.97 -28.91
CA GLN A 80 5.01 -0.07 -29.04
C GLN A 80 3.69 0.36 -28.40
N SER A 81 3.74 1.01 -27.22
CA SER A 81 2.54 1.52 -26.57
C SER A 81 1.81 2.57 -27.40
N LEU A 82 2.56 3.45 -28.08
CA LEU A 82 1.99 4.45 -28.99
C LEU A 82 1.42 3.85 -30.28
N ASP A 83 2.03 2.78 -30.80
CA ASP A 83 1.48 2.01 -31.92
C ASP A 83 0.13 1.39 -31.55
N ILE A 84 0.05 0.72 -30.40
CA ILE A 84 -1.19 0.15 -29.88
C ILE A 84 -2.25 1.24 -29.67
N PHE A 85 -1.87 2.38 -29.06
CA PHE A 85 -2.77 3.51 -28.88
C PHE A 85 -3.34 3.99 -30.24
N SER A 86 -2.48 4.09 -31.26
CA SER A 86 -2.87 4.52 -32.61
C SER A 86 -3.81 3.50 -33.27
N LYS A 87 -3.53 2.21 -33.16
CA LYS A 87 -4.40 1.13 -33.66
C LYS A 87 -5.80 1.19 -33.03
N LEU A 88 -5.87 1.40 -31.70
CA LEU A 88 -7.15 1.56 -30.99
C LEU A 88 -7.94 2.79 -31.46
N VAL A 89 -7.27 3.91 -31.77
CA VAL A 89 -7.92 5.10 -32.33
C VAL A 89 -8.54 4.83 -33.71
N HIS A 90 -7.85 4.07 -34.56
CA HIS A 90 -8.30 3.77 -35.92
C HIS A 90 -9.19 2.51 -36.00
N SER A 91 -9.47 1.87 -34.86
CA SER A 91 -10.20 0.58 -34.79
C SER A 91 -9.56 -0.52 -35.64
N GLU A 92 -8.23 -0.51 -35.72
CA GLU A 92 -7.44 -1.52 -36.41
C GLU A 92 -7.17 -2.67 -35.43
N PHE A 93 -7.96 -3.73 -35.54
CA PHE A 93 -7.88 -4.90 -34.69
C PHE A 93 -7.16 -6.03 -35.44
N GLU A 94 -5.84 -6.16 -35.24
CA GLU A 94 -5.09 -7.35 -35.66
C GLU A 94 -4.96 -8.35 -34.49
N GLU A 95 -4.64 -9.61 -34.79
CA GLU A 95 -4.21 -10.58 -33.77
C GLU A 95 -2.81 -10.19 -33.26
N ASP A 96 -2.78 -9.19 -32.40
CA ASP A 96 -1.57 -8.70 -31.74
C ASP A 96 -1.30 -9.44 -30.41
N TYR A 97 -0.17 -9.14 -29.79
CA TYR A 97 0.28 -9.66 -28.49
C TYR A 97 -0.75 -9.48 -27.35
N ILE A 98 -1.66 -8.52 -27.52
CA ILE A 98 -2.81 -8.22 -26.65
C ILE A 98 -4.07 -8.54 -27.43
N VAL A 99 -5.08 -9.10 -26.76
CA VAL A 99 -6.41 -9.26 -27.37
C VAL A 99 -7.00 -7.88 -27.65
N LEU A 100 -6.81 -7.38 -28.87
CA LEU A 100 -7.44 -6.17 -29.40
C LEU A 100 -8.77 -6.60 -30.01
N LYS A 101 -9.83 -6.62 -29.18
CA LYS A 101 -11.18 -6.94 -29.63
C LYS A 101 -12.15 -5.96 -28.99
N GLY A 102 -12.75 -5.14 -29.84
CA GLY A 102 -13.87 -4.28 -29.51
C GLY A 102 -14.74 -4.08 -30.74
N SER A 103 -16.04 -3.90 -30.55
CA SER A 103 -16.97 -3.64 -31.65
C SER A 103 -17.17 -2.15 -31.87
N SER A 104 -17.07 -1.31 -30.82
CA SER A 104 -17.22 0.14 -30.91
C SER A 104 -16.44 0.86 -29.80
N LEU A 105 -15.13 0.99 -29.96
CA LEU A 105 -14.28 1.74 -29.02
C LEU A 105 -14.34 3.24 -29.30
N LYS A 106 -14.64 4.02 -28.26
CA LYS A 106 -14.65 5.48 -28.30
C LYS A 106 -13.60 6.06 -27.38
N LEU A 107 -12.66 6.82 -27.95
CA LEU A 107 -11.71 7.58 -27.16
C LEU A 107 -12.42 8.70 -26.40
N LEU A 108 -12.41 8.61 -25.07
CA LEU A 108 -12.93 9.64 -24.17
C LEU A 108 -11.95 10.81 -24.04
N SER A 109 -12.44 11.90 -23.44
CA SER A 109 -11.57 13.01 -23.11
C SER A 109 -10.50 12.62 -22.09
N LYS A 110 -9.27 13.13 -22.25
CA LYS A 110 -8.24 12.95 -21.23
C LYS A 110 -8.76 13.42 -19.88
N GLN A 111 -8.51 12.65 -18.84
CA GLN A 111 -8.96 12.96 -17.49
C GLN A 111 -7.77 12.98 -16.53
N TYR A 112 -7.77 13.93 -15.60
CA TYR A 112 -6.90 13.87 -14.43
C TYR A 112 -7.66 13.16 -13.32
N ILE A 113 -7.05 12.13 -12.75
CA ILE A 113 -7.62 11.33 -11.66
C ILE A 113 -6.84 11.65 -10.37
N SER A 114 -7.50 12.38 -9.48
CA SER A 114 -6.97 12.68 -8.14
C SER A 114 -6.78 11.38 -7.33
N PRO A 115 -5.70 11.27 -6.52
CA PRO A 115 -5.51 10.14 -5.61
C PRO A 115 -6.47 10.15 -4.41
N ASP A 116 -7.33 11.15 -4.28
CA ASP A 116 -8.31 11.26 -3.19
C ASP A 116 -9.23 10.02 -3.10
N GLU A 117 -9.46 9.54 -1.88
CA GLU A 117 -10.21 8.30 -1.59
C GLU A 117 -11.66 8.28 -2.08
N GLY A 118 -12.23 9.45 -2.41
CA GLY A 118 -13.60 9.56 -2.95
C GLY A 118 -13.73 9.27 -4.44
N ASN A 119 -12.62 9.17 -5.19
CA ASN A 119 -12.68 8.96 -6.63
C ASN A 119 -12.80 7.47 -6.97
N ARG A 120 -13.97 7.07 -7.48
CA ARG A 120 -14.29 5.67 -7.82
C ARG A 120 -13.37 5.07 -8.87
N LEU A 121 -12.77 5.88 -9.74
CA LEU A 121 -11.83 5.37 -10.76
C LEU A 121 -10.53 4.88 -10.14
N ASN A 122 -10.19 5.28 -8.90
CA ASN A 122 -9.00 4.77 -8.21
C ASN A 122 -9.06 3.26 -7.94
N THR A 123 -10.25 2.64 -7.96
CA THR A 123 -10.36 1.18 -7.82
C THR A 123 -9.98 0.42 -9.09
N LEU A 124 -9.86 1.11 -10.23
CA LEU A 124 -9.57 0.54 -11.54
C LEU A 124 -8.17 0.90 -12.08
N LEU A 125 -7.42 1.72 -11.34
CA LEU A 125 -6.08 2.16 -11.73
C LEU A 125 -5.01 1.42 -10.95
N LYS A 126 -3.84 1.25 -11.56
CA LYS A 126 -2.67 0.70 -10.88
C LYS A 126 -2.02 1.81 -10.05
N ASN A 127 -2.08 1.69 -8.72
CA ASN A 127 -1.30 2.53 -7.79
C ASN A 127 -1.41 4.05 -8.04
N ASN A 128 -2.63 4.61 -8.08
CA ASN A 128 -2.84 6.06 -8.22
C ASN A 128 -2.54 6.81 -6.90
N PHE A 129 -1.27 6.97 -6.57
CA PHE A 129 -0.80 7.60 -5.34
C PHE A 129 -0.16 8.98 -5.60
N PHE A 130 0.19 9.69 -4.51
CA PHE A 130 0.93 10.95 -4.51
C PHE A 130 0.23 12.10 -5.24
N SER A 131 0.54 12.29 -6.53
CA SER A 131 0.14 13.44 -7.34
C SER A 131 -0.96 13.11 -8.35
N GLY A 132 -1.43 11.86 -8.33
CA GLY A 132 -2.47 11.37 -9.23
C GLY A 132 -1.93 10.91 -10.58
N SER A 133 -2.85 10.68 -11.52
CA SER A 133 -2.52 10.20 -12.86
C SER A 133 -3.40 10.88 -13.91
N TYR A 134 -2.85 11.09 -15.09
CA TYR A 134 -3.67 11.33 -16.28
C TYR A 134 -4.07 10.00 -16.91
N ILE A 135 -5.29 9.93 -17.44
CA ILE A 135 -5.75 8.77 -18.21
C ILE A 135 -6.27 9.15 -19.59
N TYR A 136 -5.99 8.29 -20.56
CA TYR A 136 -6.78 8.17 -21.79
C TYR A 136 -7.55 6.87 -21.74
N GLU A 137 -8.83 6.93 -22.05
CA GLU A 137 -9.72 5.79 -21.94
C GLU A 137 -10.44 5.57 -23.27
N PHE A 138 -10.32 4.35 -23.80
CA PHE A 138 -11.16 3.85 -24.89
C PHE A 138 -12.33 3.11 -24.26
N PHE A 139 -13.50 3.72 -24.35
CA PHE A 139 -14.73 3.19 -23.81
C PHE A 139 -15.41 2.28 -24.84
N GLU A 140 -15.69 1.03 -24.48
CA GLU A 140 -16.46 0.13 -25.33
C GLU A 140 -17.95 0.49 -25.26
N GLU A 141 -18.51 1.02 -26.35
CA GLU A 141 -19.93 1.39 -26.37
C GLU A 141 -20.84 0.16 -26.50
N ASP A 142 -20.37 -0.92 -27.14
CA ASP A 142 -21.13 -2.16 -27.30
C ASP A 142 -20.73 -3.21 -26.26
N LYS A 143 -21.63 -3.41 -25.29
CA LYS A 143 -21.44 -4.37 -24.19
C LYS A 143 -22.11 -5.72 -24.41
N ALA A 144 -22.55 -6.05 -25.63
CA ALA A 144 -23.27 -7.31 -25.91
C ALA A 144 -22.49 -8.56 -25.47
N ASN A 145 -21.15 -8.52 -25.53
CA ASN A 145 -20.30 -9.62 -25.06
C ASN A 145 -20.40 -9.89 -23.55
N PHE A 146 -20.98 -8.97 -22.77
CA PHE A 146 -21.13 -9.07 -21.32
C PHE A 146 -22.56 -9.34 -20.85
N ASP A 147 -23.54 -9.44 -21.75
CA ASP A 147 -24.95 -9.67 -21.41
C ASP A 147 -25.14 -10.94 -20.57
N TYR A 148 -24.30 -11.96 -20.79
CA TYR A 148 -24.30 -13.19 -20.01
C TYR A 148 -24.05 -12.95 -18.50
N PHE A 149 -23.21 -11.98 -18.18
CA PHE A 149 -22.89 -11.61 -16.79
C PHE A 149 -23.83 -10.50 -16.28
N LYS A 150 -24.19 -9.53 -17.12
CA LYS A 150 -25.04 -8.40 -16.70
C LYS A 150 -26.48 -8.80 -16.36
N ASN A 151 -27.01 -9.81 -17.04
CA ASN A 151 -28.38 -10.25 -16.82
C ASN A 151 -28.56 -11.17 -15.59
N ASP A 152 -27.45 -11.54 -14.92
CA ASP A 152 -27.44 -12.46 -13.79
C ASP A 152 -26.49 -11.95 -12.69
N SER A 153 -27.07 -11.47 -11.60
CA SER A 153 -26.33 -10.86 -10.49
C SER A 153 -25.31 -11.81 -9.85
N GLU A 154 -25.59 -13.11 -9.77
CA GLU A 154 -24.69 -14.09 -9.16
C GLU A 154 -23.46 -14.31 -10.04
N LYS A 155 -23.66 -14.35 -11.37
CA LYS A 155 -22.56 -14.45 -12.34
C LYS A 155 -21.73 -13.18 -12.39
N HIS A 156 -22.36 -12.02 -12.27
CA HIS A 156 -21.68 -10.74 -12.18
C HIS A 156 -20.76 -10.66 -10.96
N GLU A 157 -21.30 -10.93 -9.77
CA GLU A 157 -20.55 -10.94 -8.50
C GLU A 157 -19.37 -11.92 -8.59
N LYS A 158 -19.62 -13.13 -9.12
CA LYS A 158 -18.57 -14.13 -9.34
C LYS A 158 -17.46 -13.65 -10.27
N LEU A 159 -17.78 -12.91 -11.35
CA LEU A 159 -16.77 -12.35 -12.25
C LEU A 159 -15.89 -11.34 -11.49
N VAL A 160 -16.51 -10.42 -10.75
CA VAL A 160 -15.82 -9.37 -9.99
C VAL A 160 -14.94 -9.97 -8.89
N ASP A 161 -15.44 -10.93 -8.12
CA ASP A 161 -14.70 -11.63 -7.07
C ASP A 161 -13.48 -12.36 -7.63
N ARG A 162 -13.62 -13.01 -8.80
CA ARG A 162 -12.50 -13.70 -9.45
C ARG A 162 -11.42 -12.74 -9.95
N ILE A 163 -11.79 -11.50 -10.29
CA ILE A 163 -10.81 -10.45 -10.60
C ILE A 163 -10.09 -10.04 -9.31
N LEU A 164 -10.84 -9.74 -8.24
CA LEU A 164 -10.32 -9.30 -6.94
C LEU A 164 -9.38 -10.32 -6.28
N GLU A 165 -9.62 -11.62 -6.46
CA GLU A 165 -8.75 -12.70 -5.99
C GLU A 165 -7.32 -12.62 -6.56
N VAL A 166 -7.15 -12.06 -7.77
CA VAL A 166 -5.88 -12.07 -8.51
C VAL A 166 -5.26 -10.68 -8.58
N LEU A 167 -6.08 -9.66 -8.80
CA LEU A 167 -5.66 -8.27 -8.93
C LEU A 167 -6.48 -7.40 -7.98
N PRO A 168 -5.87 -6.41 -7.30
CA PRO A 168 -6.59 -5.48 -6.42
C PRO A 168 -7.35 -4.41 -7.23
N LEU A 169 -8.10 -4.84 -8.25
CA LEU A 169 -8.96 -4.00 -9.09
C LEU A 169 -10.42 -4.33 -8.80
N ASP A 170 -11.16 -3.35 -8.29
CA ASP A 170 -12.56 -3.52 -7.88
C ASP A 170 -13.52 -2.89 -8.90
N PHE A 171 -14.27 -3.76 -9.57
CA PHE A 171 -15.27 -3.40 -10.57
C PHE A 171 -16.70 -3.30 -10.01
N SER A 172 -16.91 -3.53 -8.70
CA SER A 172 -18.25 -3.57 -8.09
C SER A 172 -19.09 -2.32 -8.32
N LEU A 173 -18.45 -1.16 -8.49
CA LEU A 173 -19.10 0.14 -8.71
C LEU A 173 -18.88 0.73 -10.12
N ASN A 174 -18.19 0.01 -11.02
CA ASN A 174 -17.74 0.52 -12.31
C ASN A 174 -17.82 -0.57 -13.41
N ASP A 175 -18.88 -1.37 -13.40
CA ASP A 175 -19.12 -2.46 -14.37
C ASP A 175 -19.34 -1.95 -15.81
N ASP A 176 -19.75 -0.69 -15.95
CA ASP A 176 -19.80 0.03 -17.22
C ASP A 176 -18.43 0.14 -17.91
N ARG A 177 -17.34 -0.07 -17.17
CA ARG A 177 -15.96 -0.04 -17.68
C ARG A 177 -15.48 -1.37 -18.27
N PHE A 178 -16.30 -2.42 -18.28
CA PHE A 178 -15.92 -3.68 -18.95
C PHE A 178 -15.74 -3.50 -20.46
N GLY A 179 -14.66 -4.04 -21.01
CA GLY A 179 -14.23 -3.89 -22.40
C GLY A 179 -13.31 -2.70 -22.63
N ASN A 180 -13.09 -1.85 -21.63
CA ASN A 180 -12.32 -0.62 -21.82
C ASN A 180 -10.81 -0.89 -21.88
N TYR A 181 -10.12 0.00 -22.60
CA TYR A 181 -8.66 0.09 -22.62
C TYR A 181 -8.25 1.43 -22.00
N VAL A 182 -7.42 1.38 -20.96
CA VAL A 182 -7.02 2.57 -20.20
C VAL A 182 -5.51 2.76 -20.28
N PHE A 183 -5.06 3.94 -20.69
CA PHE A 183 -3.67 4.36 -20.66
C PHE A 183 -3.48 5.32 -19.50
N GLN A 184 -2.83 4.85 -18.44
CA GLN A 184 -2.53 5.58 -17.22
C GLN A 184 -1.11 6.15 -17.25
N LEU A 185 -1.00 7.47 -17.08
CA LEU A 185 0.24 8.24 -16.98
C LEU A 185 0.36 8.82 -15.55
N PRO A 186 1.01 8.10 -14.62
CA PRO A 186 1.18 8.57 -13.24
C PRO A 186 2.08 9.81 -13.18
N ILE A 187 1.68 10.83 -12.42
CA ILE A 187 2.47 12.05 -12.27
C ILE A 187 3.59 11.80 -11.25
N THR A 188 4.84 11.83 -11.71
CA THR A 188 6.05 11.54 -10.89
C THR A 188 7.03 12.71 -10.81
N ILE A 189 6.74 13.83 -11.51
CA ILE A 189 7.62 15.01 -11.50
C ILE A 189 7.58 15.81 -10.19
N LEU A 190 6.52 15.67 -9.40
CA LEU A 190 6.27 16.46 -8.21
C LEU A 190 5.67 15.57 -7.12
N ASN A 191 6.14 15.71 -5.89
CA ASN A 191 5.49 15.23 -4.68
C ASN A 191 5.45 16.38 -3.66
N LEU A 192 4.45 16.38 -2.79
CA LEU A 192 4.21 17.49 -1.86
C LEU A 192 3.91 17.01 -0.45
N ASN A 193 4.28 17.83 0.53
CA ASN A 193 3.80 17.69 1.90
C ASN A 193 3.18 19.00 2.38
N TYR A 194 2.14 18.92 3.21
CA TYR A 194 1.41 20.08 3.72
C TYR A 194 1.52 20.10 5.24
N HIS A 195 1.80 21.26 5.80
CA HIS A 195 1.75 21.47 7.25
C HIS A 195 1.16 22.83 7.60
N ALA A 196 0.24 22.87 8.57
CA ALA A 196 -0.39 24.11 9.01
C ALA A 196 0.62 25.01 9.73
N ASN A 197 0.41 26.32 9.66
CA ASN A 197 1.12 27.25 10.52
C ASN A 197 0.51 27.28 11.94
N ASP A 198 1.24 27.88 12.89
CA ASP A 198 0.85 27.90 14.30
C ASP A 198 -0.49 28.61 14.56
N THR A 199 -0.83 29.60 13.74
CA THR A 199 -2.07 30.39 13.84
C THR A 199 -3.28 29.73 13.18
N PHE A 200 -3.08 28.66 12.39
CA PHE A 200 -4.11 27.96 11.62
C PHE A 200 -4.88 28.86 10.64
N ASP A 201 -4.25 29.91 10.14
CA ASP A 201 -4.75 30.81 9.08
C ASP A 201 -4.06 30.59 7.72
N GLY A 202 -3.14 29.63 7.65
CA GLY A 202 -2.51 29.20 6.40
C GLY A 202 -1.69 27.94 6.58
N PHE A 203 -1.13 27.45 5.48
CA PHE A 203 -0.26 26.28 5.50
C PHE A 203 0.98 26.50 4.66
N TYR A 204 2.02 25.74 4.97
CA TYR A 204 3.20 25.59 4.15
C TYR A 204 3.05 24.37 3.26
N ILE A 205 3.53 24.49 2.03
CA ILE A 205 3.70 23.39 1.09
C ILE A 205 5.20 23.13 0.95
N ASP A 206 5.64 21.92 1.23
CA ASP A 206 6.99 21.44 0.93
C ASP A 206 7.00 20.79 -0.46
N PHE A 207 7.86 21.27 -1.35
CA PHE A 207 7.95 20.83 -2.74
C PHE A 207 9.12 19.86 -2.94
N TYR A 208 8.80 18.66 -3.41
CA TYR A 208 9.78 17.65 -3.78
C TYR A 208 9.71 17.40 -5.28
N TRP A 209 10.48 18.17 -6.04
CA TRP A 209 10.62 17.99 -7.49
C TRP A 209 11.50 16.78 -7.82
N ASN A 210 11.21 16.11 -8.93
CA ASN A 210 12.02 15.02 -9.42
C ASN A 210 13.43 15.53 -9.80
N ASN A 211 14.46 14.85 -9.32
CA ASN A 211 15.86 15.26 -9.47
C ASN A 211 16.39 15.20 -10.92
N LYS A 212 15.66 14.54 -11.83
CA LYS A 212 15.98 14.50 -13.26
C LYS A 212 15.51 15.74 -14.03
N LEU A 213 14.77 16.66 -13.39
CA LEU A 213 14.33 17.89 -14.03
C LEU A 213 15.49 18.86 -14.20
N ASP A 214 15.77 19.25 -15.45
CA ASP A 214 16.75 20.32 -15.75
C ASP A 214 16.26 21.68 -15.26
N THR A 215 14.96 21.93 -15.37
CA THR A 215 14.30 23.18 -14.95
C THR A 215 12.97 22.87 -14.29
N ILE A 216 12.71 23.55 -13.17
CA ILE A 216 11.44 23.43 -12.47
C ILE A 216 10.38 24.20 -13.26
N PRO A 217 9.22 23.59 -13.59
CA PRO A 217 8.20 24.25 -14.38
C PRO A 217 7.51 25.37 -13.60
N GLU A 218 7.12 26.43 -14.32
CA GLU A 218 6.25 27.46 -13.76
C GLU A 218 4.89 26.87 -13.36
N CYS A 219 4.54 27.04 -12.09
CA CYS A 219 3.31 26.54 -11.52
C CYS A 219 2.49 27.66 -10.86
N SER A 220 1.17 27.54 -10.92
CA SER A 220 0.23 28.33 -10.13
C SER A 220 -0.48 27.42 -9.14
N ILE A 221 -0.51 27.84 -7.88
CA ILE A 221 -1.15 27.15 -6.77
C ILE A 221 -2.49 27.83 -6.53
N THR A 222 -3.56 27.06 -6.61
CA THR A 222 -4.91 27.52 -6.30
C THR A 222 -5.39 26.81 -5.06
N ASN A 223 -5.73 27.56 -4.03
CA ASN A 223 -6.36 27.02 -2.84
C ASN A 223 -7.76 27.61 -2.65
N THR A 224 -8.75 26.73 -2.48
CA THR A 224 -10.14 27.13 -2.29
C THR A 224 -10.70 26.51 -1.02
N ILE A 225 -11.31 27.34 -0.17
CA ILE A 225 -12.05 26.88 1.01
C ILE A 225 -13.54 27.01 0.75
N LYS A 226 -14.28 25.93 0.97
CA LYS A 226 -15.75 25.91 0.82
C LYS A 226 -16.46 25.48 2.09
N ILE A 227 -17.64 26.06 2.31
CA ILE A 227 -18.59 25.66 3.35
C ILE A 227 -19.98 25.59 2.71
N GLU A 228 -20.64 24.43 2.76
CA GLU A 228 -22.03 24.27 2.28
C GLU A 228 -22.23 24.85 0.87
N HIS A 229 -21.31 24.55 -0.03
CA HIS A 229 -21.23 25.05 -1.42
C HIS A 229 -20.87 26.54 -1.59
N ASN A 230 -20.71 27.31 -0.52
CA ASN A 230 -20.25 28.70 -0.56
C ASN A 230 -18.72 28.79 -0.51
N PHE A 231 -18.15 29.76 -1.24
CA PHE A 231 -16.71 30.05 -1.19
C PHE A 231 -16.41 30.95 0.01
N LEU A 232 -15.52 30.49 0.89
CA LEU A 232 -15.01 31.29 2.00
C LEU A 232 -13.75 32.05 1.61
N SER A 233 -12.87 31.39 0.86
CA SER A 233 -11.58 31.92 0.43
C SER A 233 -11.17 31.29 -0.89
N ASN A 234 -10.49 32.06 -1.72
CA ASN A 234 -9.86 31.58 -2.94
C ASN A 234 -8.53 32.31 -3.14
N THR A 235 -7.44 31.59 -2.91
CA THR A 235 -6.07 32.10 -3.04
C THR A 235 -5.48 31.54 -4.32
N ILE A 236 -4.93 32.41 -5.16
CA ILE A 236 -4.16 32.02 -6.35
C ILE A 236 -2.79 32.69 -6.21
N VAL A 237 -1.74 31.88 -6.12
CA VAL A 237 -0.37 32.36 -6.03
C VAL A 237 0.52 31.59 -6.99
N ASP A 238 1.57 32.25 -7.46
CA ASP A 238 2.58 31.60 -8.26
C ASP A 238 3.57 30.86 -7.36
N TYR A 239 4.04 29.71 -7.84
CA TYR A 239 5.14 29.01 -7.21
C TYR A 239 6.40 29.88 -7.29
N ASP A 240 7.00 30.17 -6.14
CA ASP A 240 8.11 31.14 -6.04
C ASP A 240 9.50 30.51 -6.21
N GLY A 241 9.57 29.20 -6.45
CA GLY A 241 10.84 28.47 -6.62
C GLY A 241 11.46 27.98 -5.31
N SER A 242 10.84 28.24 -4.16
CA SER A 242 11.33 27.78 -2.86
C SER A 242 11.06 26.29 -2.63
N GLU A 243 11.84 25.66 -1.74
CA GLU A 243 11.55 24.29 -1.26
C GLU A 243 10.29 24.25 -0.40
N THR A 244 9.98 25.35 0.30
CA THR A 244 8.80 25.47 1.15
C THR A 244 8.15 26.83 0.95
N GLN A 245 6.88 26.85 0.54
CA GLN A 245 6.13 28.09 0.30
C GLN A 245 4.92 28.18 1.24
N PHE A 246 4.74 29.34 1.87
CA PHE A 246 3.57 29.64 2.68
C PHE A 246 2.39 30.09 1.81
N ILE A 247 1.21 29.57 2.10
CA ILE A 247 -0.05 29.96 1.49
C ILE A 247 -0.97 30.49 2.59
N ASP A 248 -1.28 31.79 2.52
CA ASP A 248 -2.34 32.38 3.33
C ASP A 248 -3.70 31.99 2.73
N THR A 249 -4.49 31.28 3.52
CA THR A 249 -5.79 30.76 3.09
C THR A 249 -6.94 31.31 3.91
N GLY A 250 -6.65 32.03 5.00
CA GLY A 250 -7.56 32.21 6.11
C GLY A 250 -7.77 30.91 6.90
N PRO A 251 -8.81 30.85 7.75
CA PRO A 251 -8.96 29.78 8.76
C PRO A 251 -9.01 28.36 8.15
N LEU A 252 -8.11 27.50 8.62
CA LEU A 252 -8.01 26.08 8.21
C LEU A 252 -9.02 25.14 8.89
N ASP A 253 -10.01 25.69 9.59
CA ASP A 253 -11.04 24.93 10.30
C ASP A 253 -12.05 24.23 9.34
N LYS A 254 -11.85 24.33 8.02
CA LYS A 254 -12.76 23.88 6.96
C LYS A 254 -12.01 23.15 5.84
N LEU A 255 -12.78 22.46 4.99
CA LEU A 255 -12.22 21.72 3.85
C LEU A 255 -11.56 22.68 2.86
N SER A 256 -10.24 22.59 2.79
CA SER A 256 -9.41 23.27 1.80
C SER A 256 -9.23 22.35 0.61
N ASN A 257 -9.22 22.90 -0.60
CA ASN A 257 -8.90 22.18 -1.82
C ASN A 257 -7.72 22.88 -2.49
N SER A 258 -6.60 22.17 -2.59
CA SER A 258 -5.36 22.67 -3.18
C SER A 258 -5.14 22.03 -4.54
N LEU A 259 -4.92 22.86 -5.57
CA LEU A 259 -4.64 22.47 -6.94
C LEU A 259 -3.34 23.14 -7.38
N ILE A 260 -2.43 22.37 -7.99
CA ILE A 260 -1.22 22.93 -8.59
C ILE A 260 -1.28 22.73 -10.10
N TRP A 261 -1.29 23.83 -10.82
CA TRP A 261 -1.31 23.88 -12.27
C TRP A 261 0.06 24.24 -12.80
N ARG A 262 0.62 23.39 -13.63
CA ARG A 262 1.73 23.75 -14.51
C ARG A 262 1.21 24.63 -15.64
N ARG A 263 1.95 25.70 -15.98
CA ARG A 263 1.55 26.63 -17.04
C ARG A 263 1.85 26.13 -18.44
N ASN A 264 2.99 25.47 -18.65
CA ASN A 264 3.43 25.05 -19.99
C ASN A 264 4.03 23.63 -20.01
N PRO A 265 3.34 22.64 -20.61
CA PRO A 265 1.94 22.71 -21.07
C PRO A 265 0.97 22.90 -19.91
N ASN A 266 -0.22 23.47 -20.18
CA ASN A 266 -1.25 23.70 -19.16
C ASN A 266 -1.83 22.36 -18.67
N LEU A 267 -1.42 21.95 -17.47
CA LEU A 267 -1.76 20.66 -16.86
C LEU A 267 -1.91 20.81 -15.34
N LEU A 268 -2.90 20.12 -14.80
CA LEU A 268 -3.03 19.91 -13.36
C LEU A 268 -2.02 18.83 -12.95
N VAL A 269 -1.02 19.21 -12.16
CA VAL A 269 0.05 18.30 -11.74
C VAL A 269 -0.14 17.77 -10.33
N TYR A 270 -1.06 18.36 -9.57
CA TYR A 270 -1.38 17.92 -8.22
C TYR A 270 -2.77 18.40 -7.79
N SER A 271 -3.50 17.55 -7.07
CA SER A 271 -4.78 17.87 -6.43
C SER A 271 -4.84 17.17 -5.08
N CYS A 272 -5.22 17.88 -4.03
CA CYS A 272 -5.58 17.25 -2.76
C CYS A 272 -6.53 18.14 -1.94
N CYS A 273 -7.16 17.52 -0.94
CA CYS A 273 -7.89 18.21 0.10
C CYS A 273 -7.11 18.14 1.42
N PRO A 274 -6.19 19.09 1.70
CA PRO A 274 -5.36 19.01 2.89
C PRO A 274 -6.23 19.20 4.14
N ARG A 275 -5.99 18.35 5.15
CA ARG A 275 -6.71 18.36 6.43
C ARG A 275 -5.73 18.50 7.57
N PHE A 276 -6.01 19.46 8.45
CA PHE A 276 -5.12 19.80 9.55
C PHE A 276 -5.84 19.62 10.89
N ILE A 277 -5.11 19.12 11.88
CA ILE A 277 -5.63 18.93 13.24
C ILE A 277 -5.16 20.10 14.10
N ARG A 278 -6.10 20.96 14.52
CA ARG A 278 -5.80 22.20 15.26
C ARG A 278 -5.41 21.99 16.71
N LYS A 279 -6.19 21.19 17.43
CA LYS A 279 -5.94 20.90 18.83
C LYS A 279 -6.55 19.57 19.18
N ILE A 280 -5.78 18.75 19.87
CA ILE A 280 -6.28 17.57 20.58
C ILE A 280 -6.38 17.99 22.04
N LYS A 281 -7.59 18.15 22.57
CA LYS A 281 -7.80 18.47 24.00
C LYS A 281 -8.04 17.19 24.77
N VAL A 282 -7.21 16.95 25.78
CA VAL A 282 -7.26 15.78 26.66
C VAL A 282 -7.52 16.29 28.09
N ILE A 283 -8.61 15.86 28.75
CA ILE A 283 -9.00 16.32 30.10
C ILE A 283 -9.01 15.14 31.07
N ILE A 284 -8.06 15.08 32.00
CA ILE A 284 -7.91 14.00 32.99
C ILE A 284 -8.35 14.51 34.37
N GLY A 285 -9.25 13.83 35.07
CA GLY A 285 -9.71 14.20 36.42
C GLY A 285 -9.74 13.02 37.39
N GLU A 286 -9.44 13.27 38.67
CA GLU A 286 -9.48 12.28 39.77
C GLU A 286 -10.73 12.45 40.67
N LYS A 287 -11.47 11.35 40.98
CA LYS A 287 -11.74 10.84 42.36
C LYS A 287 -12.84 9.75 42.49
N ASP A 288 -12.49 8.75 43.33
CA ASP A 288 -13.16 7.67 44.06
C ASP A 288 -14.68 7.31 44.00
N LYS A 289 -14.89 5.98 43.89
CA LYS A 289 -15.83 5.03 44.54
C LYS A 289 -17.37 5.07 44.33
N THR A 290 -17.80 4.11 43.50
CA THR A 290 -18.93 3.14 43.62
C THR A 290 -20.39 3.60 43.83
N ASP A 291 -21.19 3.23 42.81
CA ASP A 291 -22.53 2.61 42.80
C ASP A 291 -23.78 3.30 43.38
N LEU A 292 -24.73 3.61 42.47
CA LEU A 292 -26.20 3.54 42.69
C LEU A 292 -26.96 3.15 41.39
N ILE A 293 -26.89 1.87 41.07
CA ILE A 293 -27.93 0.87 40.72
C ILE A 293 -29.41 1.30 40.41
N LYS A 294 -29.94 0.74 39.27
CA LYS A 294 -31.32 0.28 38.87
C LYS A 294 -32.43 1.32 38.58
N GLU A 295 -33.25 1.19 37.52
CA GLU A 295 -34.17 0.09 37.19
C GLU A 295 -34.35 -0.28 35.68
N LYS A 296 -34.86 -1.50 35.47
CA LYS A 296 -35.17 -2.28 34.22
C LYS A 296 -36.69 -2.18 33.87
N PRO A 297 -37.28 -2.69 32.73
CA PRO A 297 -36.80 -3.80 31.86
C PRO A 297 -37.05 -3.77 30.31
N LYS A 298 -36.07 -4.36 29.58
CA LYS A 298 -36.07 -5.24 28.35
C LYS A 298 -36.64 -4.70 27.02
N ASN A 299 -35.99 -4.80 25.85
CA ASN A 299 -35.33 -5.98 25.22
C ASN A 299 -34.45 -5.58 23.98
N TYR A 300 -33.57 -6.51 23.56
CA TYR A 300 -32.57 -6.54 22.45
C TYR A 300 -31.13 -6.04 22.67
N VAL A 301 -30.78 -5.59 23.89
CA VAL A 301 -29.40 -5.30 24.32
C VAL A 301 -28.91 -6.31 25.38
N ASP A 302 -29.28 -7.59 25.29
CA ASP A 302 -28.65 -8.63 26.15
C ASP A 302 -27.37 -9.22 25.55
N ILE A 303 -26.85 -8.72 24.41
CA ILE A 303 -25.65 -9.31 23.81
C ILE A 303 -24.54 -8.32 23.48
N ILE A 304 -24.80 -7.13 22.93
CA ILE A 304 -23.70 -6.34 22.35
C ILE A 304 -23.12 -5.28 23.32
N ASN A 305 -23.81 -4.93 24.41
CA ASN A 305 -23.27 -3.96 25.36
C ASN A 305 -22.30 -4.52 26.42
N SER A 306 -21.93 -5.80 26.43
CA SER A 306 -20.98 -6.31 27.44
C SER A 306 -19.54 -6.49 26.92
N THR A 307 -19.11 -5.70 25.93
CA THR A 307 -17.67 -5.60 25.63
C THR A 307 -17.28 -4.18 25.16
N ILE A 308 -17.49 -3.23 26.08
CA ILE A 308 -16.40 -2.35 26.52
C ILE A 308 -15.99 -1.29 25.49
N THR A 309 -16.98 -0.46 25.22
CA THR A 309 -16.84 0.99 25.00
C THR A 309 -16.57 1.68 26.35
N GLU A 310 -15.42 1.38 26.98
CA GLU A 310 -14.94 2.14 28.16
C GLU A 310 -13.41 2.09 28.29
N ASN A 311 -12.68 2.28 27.18
CA ASN A 311 -11.20 2.34 27.19
C ASN A 311 -10.61 3.55 26.44
N GLN A 312 -11.36 4.64 26.27
CA GLN A 312 -10.81 5.91 25.79
C GLN A 312 -11.48 7.01 26.63
N LEU A 313 -10.86 7.57 27.67
CA LEU A 313 -9.64 8.40 27.67
C LEU A 313 -9.36 8.70 29.17
N ASN A 314 -8.19 8.44 29.79
CA ASN A 314 -7.05 9.34 29.72
C ASN A 314 -5.83 8.95 30.58
N SER A 315 -4.67 8.79 29.95
CA SER A 315 -3.44 9.60 30.15
C SER A 315 -2.42 9.17 29.07
N GLN A 316 -2.12 10.04 28.10
CA GLN A 316 -0.85 10.79 27.97
C GLN A 316 0.40 9.94 28.27
N GLU A 317 1.43 9.86 27.44
CA GLU A 317 1.80 10.62 26.25
C GLU A 317 2.98 9.88 25.61
N ASN A 318 3.13 10.06 24.29
CA ASN A 318 4.29 9.64 23.50
C ASN A 318 4.52 8.13 23.45
N LYS A 319 4.07 7.52 22.34
CA LYS A 319 4.92 6.78 21.41
C LYS A 319 4.06 6.15 20.30
N SER A 320 4.64 6.17 19.10
CA SER A 320 4.04 6.01 17.78
C SER A 320 3.07 4.84 17.58
N SER A 321 1.75 5.07 17.45
CA SER A 321 0.81 4.07 16.93
C SER A 321 0.41 4.36 15.49
N LEU A 322 0.88 3.53 14.55
CA LEU A 322 0.56 3.59 13.13
C LEU A 322 -0.51 2.54 12.82
N LEU A 323 -1.76 2.96 12.53
CA LEU A 323 -2.67 2.11 11.76
C LEU A 323 -2.02 1.88 10.39
N SER A 324 -1.82 0.63 9.98
CA SER A 324 -1.50 0.33 8.59
C SER A 324 -2.76 0.52 7.74
N THR A 325 -3.12 1.78 7.60
CA THR A 325 -3.88 2.34 6.47
C THR A 325 -3.03 3.35 5.69
N ASN A 326 -1.77 3.58 6.11
CA ASN A 326 -0.82 4.45 5.40
C ASN A 326 -0.31 3.78 4.10
N LYS A 327 -1.08 3.95 3.02
CA LYS A 327 -0.84 3.51 1.63
C LYS A 327 0.43 4.07 0.94
N GLN A 328 1.37 4.72 1.65
CA GLN A 328 2.60 5.25 1.03
C GLN A 328 3.87 4.44 1.34
N LYS A 329 3.82 3.46 2.26
CA LYS A 329 4.99 2.63 2.58
C LYS A 329 4.53 1.26 3.05
N SER A 330 5.05 0.19 2.45
CA SER A 330 4.83 -1.16 2.96
C SER A 330 5.25 -1.22 4.44
N SER A 331 4.45 -1.88 5.28
CA SER A 331 4.76 -2.06 6.69
C SER A 331 6.12 -2.73 6.87
N MET A 332 6.52 -3.62 5.95
CA MET A 332 7.87 -4.18 5.93
C MET A 332 8.95 -3.10 5.74
N ALA A 333 8.77 -2.18 4.80
CA ALA A 333 9.70 -1.06 4.58
C ALA A 333 9.76 -0.12 5.80
N PHE A 334 8.65 0.07 6.51
CA PHE A 334 8.66 0.81 7.77
C PHE A 334 9.44 0.08 8.88
N LEU A 335 9.27 -1.23 9.03
CA LEU A 335 10.08 -2.02 9.98
C LEU A 335 11.57 -1.94 9.65
N GLN A 336 11.93 -2.02 8.37
CA GLN A 336 13.31 -1.84 7.90
C GLN A 336 13.87 -0.47 8.27
N GLU A 337 13.07 0.60 8.20
CA GLU A 337 13.49 1.92 8.66
C GLU A 337 13.65 2.01 10.17
N LEU A 338 12.75 1.39 10.95
CA LEU A 338 12.92 1.31 12.40
C LEU A 338 14.22 0.59 12.76
N ILE A 339 14.54 -0.50 12.08
CA ILE A 339 15.79 -1.24 12.27
C ILE A 339 16.99 -0.37 11.87
N LYS A 340 16.93 0.32 10.73
CA LYS A 340 18.00 1.24 10.31
C LYS A 340 18.21 2.39 11.31
N LYS A 341 17.13 2.88 11.92
CA LYS A 341 17.12 4.02 12.84
C LYS A 341 17.52 3.66 14.27
N TYR A 342 17.14 2.48 14.76
CA TYR A 342 17.28 2.11 16.17
C TYR A 342 18.05 0.79 16.41
N GLY A 343 18.25 -0.03 15.39
CA GLY A 343 18.83 -1.37 15.46
C GLY A 343 20.33 -1.44 15.16
N GLN A 344 21.10 -0.36 15.36
CA GLN A 344 22.54 -0.37 15.02
C GLN A 344 23.40 -1.21 15.99
N LYS A 345 22.86 -1.60 17.15
CA LYS A 345 23.55 -2.45 18.14
C LYS A 345 22.89 -3.82 18.25
N GLU A 346 21.62 -3.83 18.67
CA GLU A 346 20.89 -5.06 18.95
C GLU A 346 19.42 -4.93 18.52
N VAL A 347 18.86 -6.03 18.00
CA VAL A 347 17.45 -6.12 17.57
C VAL A 347 16.86 -7.43 18.03
N PHE A 348 15.80 -7.39 18.84
CA PHE A 348 15.10 -8.59 19.28
C PHE A 348 13.72 -8.70 18.63
N ILE A 349 13.32 -9.92 18.25
CA ILE A 349 12.06 -10.20 17.55
C ILE A 349 11.30 -11.30 18.28
N ILE A 350 10.03 -11.02 18.55
CA ILE A 350 9.04 -11.96 19.07
C ILE A 350 7.95 -12.13 18.02
N ASP A 351 7.82 -13.31 17.41
CA ASP A 351 6.68 -13.61 16.55
C ASP A 351 6.38 -15.12 16.55
N PRO A 352 5.17 -15.55 16.96
CA PRO A 352 4.81 -16.97 17.07
C PRO A 352 4.87 -17.77 15.77
N TYR A 353 4.89 -17.11 14.61
CA TYR A 353 4.88 -17.73 13.28
C TYR A 353 6.09 -17.33 12.44
N LEU A 354 7.19 -16.91 13.09
CA LEU A 354 8.41 -16.47 12.42
C LEU A 354 9.16 -17.63 11.76
N SER A 355 9.68 -17.39 10.54
CA SER A 355 10.63 -18.26 9.86
C SER A 355 11.84 -17.48 9.32
N TYR A 356 12.82 -18.21 8.78
CA TYR A 356 14.01 -17.63 8.15
C TYR A 356 13.66 -16.66 7.01
N LYS A 357 12.53 -16.85 6.33
CA LYS A 357 12.12 -16.03 5.18
C LYS A 357 11.85 -14.60 5.61
N GLU A 358 11.12 -14.43 6.70
CA GLU A 358 10.82 -13.11 7.28
C GLU A 358 12.11 -12.43 7.77
N LEU A 359 12.99 -13.18 8.43
CA LEU A 359 14.30 -12.68 8.86
C LEU A 359 15.15 -12.20 7.66
N LEU A 360 15.20 -12.97 6.57
CA LEU A 360 15.87 -12.55 5.34
C LEU A 360 15.25 -11.26 4.77
N SER A 361 13.92 -11.18 4.71
CA SER A 361 13.22 -10.02 4.16
C SER A 361 13.45 -8.75 4.99
N LEU A 362 13.56 -8.87 6.30
CA LEU A 362 13.82 -7.75 7.21
C LEU A 362 15.25 -7.24 7.10
N PHE A 363 16.24 -8.13 7.05
CA PHE A 363 17.64 -7.75 7.23
C PHE A 363 18.47 -7.70 5.94
N SER A 364 18.12 -8.44 4.88
CA SER A 364 18.91 -8.46 3.63
C SER A 364 19.07 -7.09 2.96
N PRO A 365 18.06 -6.20 2.95
CA PRO A 365 18.19 -4.87 2.35
C PRO A 365 19.01 -3.88 3.20
N LEU A 366 19.28 -4.23 4.46
CA LEU A 366 19.96 -3.37 5.41
C LEU A 366 21.46 -3.66 5.32
N ASN A 367 22.30 -2.64 5.14
CA ASN A 367 23.76 -2.77 5.20
C ASN A 367 24.24 -2.40 6.61
N LEU A 368 23.81 -3.16 7.60
CA LEU A 368 24.23 -3.00 8.99
C LEU A 368 25.48 -3.87 9.22
N ALA A 369 26.38 -3.46 10.12
CA ALA A 369 27.58 -4.23 10.45
C ALA A 369 27.63 -4.47 11.97
N ASN A 370 28.01 -5.67 12.40
CA ASN A 370 28.18 -6.04 13.82
C ASN A 370 26.92 -5.87 14.70
N VAL A 371 25.72 -6.05 14.12
CA VAL A 371 24.46 -6.05 14.89
C VAL A 371 24.18 -7.43 15.48
N LYS A 372 23.80 -7.48 16.76
CA LYS A 372 23.29 -8.70 17.41
C LYS A 372 21.78 -8.82 17.18
N ILE A 373 21.33 -9.93 16.60
CA ILE A 373 19.92 -10.19 16.34
C ILE A 373 19.51 -11.39 17.17
N LYS A 374 18.47 -11.25 18.01
CA LYS A 374 17.85 -12.39 18.68
C LYS A 374 16.41 -12.54 18.19
N ALA A 375 16.06 -13.70 17.65
CA ALA A 375 14.73 -13.97 17.12
C ALA A 375 14.11 -15.16 17.85
N MET A 376 12.81 -15.09 18.11
CA MET A 376 12.06 -16.14 18.79
C MET A 376 10.77 -16.45 18.04
N THR A 377 10.56 -17.74 17.77
CA THR A 377 9.31 -18.30 17.22
C THR A 377 8.66 -19.29 18.19
N SER A 378 7.41 -19.67 17.96
CA SER A 378 6.70 -20.62 18.82
C SER A 378 6.39 -21.92 18.08
N LYS A 379 6.20 -23.02 18.82
CA LYS A 379 5.63 -24.27 18.28
C LYS A 379 4.30 -24.09 17.53
N LYS A 380 3.59 -22.96 17.69
CA LYS A 380 2.44 -22.60 16.84
C LYS A 380 2.76 -22.61 15.34
N VAL A 381 4.01 -22.35 14.93
CA VAL A 381 4.45 -22.41 13.53
C VAL A 381 4.37 -23.82 12.95
N LEU A 382 4.46 -24.85 13.81
CA LEU A 382 4.50 -26.25 13.42
C LEU A 382 3.14 -26.77 12.94
N SER A 383 2.02 -26.07 13.20
CA SER A 383 0.72 -26.46 12.66
C SER A 383 0.69 -26.49 11.12
N ASN A 384 1.64 -25.80 10.48
CA ASN A 384 1.79 -25.77 9.02
C ASN A 384 2.77 -26.85 8.49
N PHE A 385 3.35 -27.68 9.35
CA PHE A 385 4.34 -28.70 9.00
C PHE A 385 3.87 -30.09 9.46
N SER A 386 3.71 -31.02 8.53
CA SER A 386 3.22 -32.38 8.80
C SER A 386 4.19 -33.24 9.63
N SER A 387 5.43 -32.80 9.80
CA SER A 387 6.58 -33.59 10.24
C SER A 387 7.25 -33.09 11.54
N GLY A 388 6.70 -32.04 12.16
CA GLY A 388 7.09 -31.62 13.50
C GLY A 388 8.28 -30.65 13.58
N MET A 389 8.84 -30.52 14.80
CA MET A 389 9.81 -29.49 15.18
C MET A 389 11.17 -29.66 14.50
N GLU A 390 11.66 -30.89 14.39
CA GLU A 390 13.01 -31.20 13.90
C GLU A 390 13.18 -30.81 12.42
N GLU A 391 12.23 -31.18 11.56
CA GLU A 391 12.25 -30.77 10.15
C GLU A 391 12.14 -29.25 10.00
N PHE A 392 11.32 -28.59 10.81
CA PHE A 392 11.24 -27.12 10.78
C PHE A 392 12.58 -26.47 11.13
N MET A 393 13.25 -26.95 12.20
CA MET A 393 14.56 -26.44 12.59
C MET A 393 15.59 -26.68 11.48
N GLU A 394 15.60 -27.87 10.88
CA GLU A 394 16.51 -28.22 9.79
C GLU A 394 16.30 -27.36 8.53
N ILE A 395 15.05 -27.17 8.10
CA ILE A 395 14.72 -26.29 6.96
C ILE A 395 15.22 -24.87 7.21
N ASN A 396 14.95 -24.31 8.40
CA ASN A 396 15.37 -22.95 8.72
C ASN A 396 16.90 -22.84 8.78
N ARG A 397 17.60 -23.82 9.39
CA ARG A 397 19.07 -23.90 9.42
C ARG A 397 19.66 -23.93 8.02
N ASN A 398 19.24 -24.87 7.19
CA ASN A 398 19.75 -25.04 5.82
C ASN A 398 19.58 -23.76 4.99
N ASN A 399 18.43 -23.09 5.12
CA ASN A 399 18.21 -21.84 4.41
C ASN A 399 19.03 -20.67 4.96
N ILE A 400 19.27 -20.58 6.27
CA ILE A 400 20.17 -19.58 6.85
C ILE A 400 21.60 -19.80 6.35
N ILE A 401 22.06 -21.05 6.27
CA ILE A 401 23.39 -21.41 5.71
C ILE A 401 23.50 -20.98 4.25
N LEU A 402 22.52 -21.33 3.42
CA LEU A 402 22.49 -20.98 2.00
C LEU A 402 22.56 -19.47 1.75
N HIS A 403 21.96 -18.68 2.65
CA HIS A 403 21.90 -17.22 2.53
C HIS A 403 22.84 -16.50 3.50
N ARG A 404 23.85 -17.18 4.04
CA ARG A 404 24.76 -16.64 5.06
C ARG A 404 25.45 -15.35 4.63
N ASN A 405 25.72 -15.17 3.33
CA ASN A 405 26.31 -13.94 2.79
C ASN A 405 25.42 -12.70 2.99
N ASN A 406 24.10 -12.90 3.09
CA ASN A 406 23.10 -11.84 3.38
C ASN A 406 22.98 -11.57 4.89
N PHE A 407 23.45 -12.51 5.72
CA PHE A 407 23.48 -12.38 7.18
C PHE A 407 24.90 -12.08 7.67
N LYS A 408 25.37 -10.85 7.47
CA LYS A 408 26.63 -10.35 8.07
C LYS A 408 26.50 -10.05 9.58
N TYR A 409 25.52 -10.66 10.24
CA TYR A 409 25.03 -10.33 11.57
C TYR A 409 25.27 -11.46 12.56
N ASN A 410 25.43 -11.12 13.84
CA ASN A 410 25.46 -12.12 14.90
C ASN A 410 24.00 -12.48 15.26
N MET A 411 23.42 -13.44 14.54
CA MET A 411 22.03 -13.85 14.71
C MET A 411 21.92 -15.10 15.60
N GLU A 412 20.97 -15.06 16.52
CA GLU A 412 20.50 -16.21 17.31
C GLU A 412 18.99 -16.36 17.06
N PHE A 413 18.54 -17.56 16.72
CA PHE A 413 17.14 -17.86 16.44
C PHE A 413 16.72 -19.09 17.23
N ILE A 414 15.68 -18.98 18.05
CA ILE A 414 15.17 -20.06 18.90
C ILE A 414 13.67 -20.33 18.65
N ILE A 415 13.23 -21.54 18.99
CA ILE A 415 11.83 -21.94 19.04
C ILE A 415 11.44 -22.29 20.48
N THR A 416 10.30 -21.79 20.94
CA THR A 416 9.80 -22.00 22.30
C THR A 416 8.45 -22.72 22.33
N ASP A 417 8.25 -23.46 23.42
CA ASP A 417 7.03 -24.19 23.74
C ASP A 417 5.98 -23.31 24.44
N TYR A 418 6.34 -22.07 24.78
CA TYR A 418 5.54 -21.15 25.58
C TYR A 418 4.41 -20.45 24.78
N SER A 419 3.63 -21.25 24.05
CA SER A 419 2.64 -20.79 23.08
C SER A 419 1.51 -19.93 23.69
N GLU A 420 1.18 -20.12 24.98
CA GLU A 420 0.12 -19.39 25.68
C GLU A 420 0.51 -17.95 26.06
N LYS A 421 1.80 -17.64 26.26
CA LYS A 421 2.28 -16.25 26.51
C LYS A 421 2.74 -15.52 25.24
N LEU A 422 3.05 -16.26 24.17
CA LEU A 422 3.40 -15.73 22.85
C LEU A 422 2.16 -15.62 21.94
N HIS A 423 1.29 -14.66 22.25
CA HIS A 423 0.25 -14.21 21.31
C HIS A 423 0.64 -12.88 20.65
N ASP A 424 1.36 -12.03 21.35
CA ASP A 424 1.73 -10.72 20.85
C ASP A 424 3.03 -10.78 20.05
N ARG A 425 3.16 -9.87 19.08
CA ARG A 425 4.32 -9.78 18.18
C ARG A 425 5.04 -8.48 18.43
N PHE A 426 6.34 -8.55 18.67
CA PHE A 426 7.13 -7.38 19.02
C PHE A 426 8.44 -7.29 18.25
N LEU A 427 8.80 -6.07 17.90
CA LEU A 427 10.14 -5.67 17.47
C LEU A 427 10.76 -4.78 18.54
N ILE A 428 11.88 -5.20 19.12
CA ILE A 428 12.48 -4.58 20.30
C ILE A 428 13.89 -4.10 19.96
N PHE A 429 14.21 -2.89 20.41
CA PHE A 429 15.52 -2.24 20.29
C PHE A 429 16.03 -1.94 21.71
N PRO A 430 16.77 -2.88 22.34
CA PRO A 430 17.30 -2.70 23.69
C PRO A 430 18.08 -1.41 23.88
N ASN A 431 18.82 -1.02 22.84
CA ASN A 431 19.78 0.07 22.85
C ASN A 431 19.54 1.07 21.71
N ALA A 432 18.39 1.77 21.69
CA ALA A 432 18.07 2.74 20.64
C ALA A 432 18.77 4.11 20.87
N GLY A 433 20.06 4.22 20.55
CA GLY A 433 20.81 5.49 20.53
C GLY A 433 22.31 5.42 20.88
N GLN A 434 23.02 6.56 20.78
CA GLN A 434 24.44 6.69 21.15
C GLN A 434 24.69 6.76 22.68
N SER A 435 23.63 6.81 23.50
CA SER A 435 23.68 6.76 24.96
C SER A 435 22.93 5.53 25.47
N ASN A 436 23.42 4.91 26.55
CA ASN A 436 23.05 3.58 27.06
C ASN A 436 21.65 3.44 27.71
N SER A 437 20.65 4.28 27.40
CA SER A 437 19.33 4.15 28.05
C SER A 437 18.12 4.72 27.28
N ASN A 438 17.90 4.31 26.04
CA ASN A 438 16.62 4.55 25.35
C ASN A 438 16.11 3.27 24.70
N LEU A 439 15.50 2.38 25.49
CA LEU A 439 14.79 1.21 24.99
C LEU A 439 13.57 1.62 24.15
N LYS A 440 13.36 0.93 23.03
CA LYS A 440 12.12 1.04 22.22
C LYS A 440 11.59 -0.35 21.90
N ALA A 441 10.27 -0.53 21.97
CA ALA A 441 9.60 -1.76 21.56
C ALA A 441 8.36 -1.40 20.73
N TYR A 442 8.04 -2.18 19.70
CA TYR A 442 6.90 -1.95 18.81
C TYR A 442 6.07 -3.23 18.72
N SER A 443 4.79 -3.14 19.03
CA SER A 443 3.78 -4.16 18.71
C SER A 443 3.47 -4.13 17.22
N LEU A 444 3.43 -5.30 16.57
CA LEU A 444 3.27 -5.39 15.12
C LEU A 444 1.81 -5.54 14.67
N GLY A 445 0.89 -5.93 15.56
CA GLY A 445 -0.53 -6.14 15.25
C GLY A 445 -0.85 -7.33 14.32
N THR A 446 0.16 -7.89 13.65
CA THR A 446 0.11 -9.12 12.84
C THR A 446 1.46 -9.83 12.90
N SER A 447 1.51 -11.08 12.47
CA SER A 447 2.78 -11.79 12.29
C SER A 447 3.50 -11.31 11.02
N LEU A 448 4.83 -11.30 11.05
CA LEU A 448 5.72 -10.91 9.97
C LEU A 448 5.46 -11.72 8.69
N ASN A 449 5.03 -12.98 8.80
CA ASN A 449 4.65 -13.80 7.65
C ASN A 449 3.36 -13.32 6.92
N SER A 450 2.60 -12.45 7.58
CA SER A 450 1.31 -11.90 7.15
C SER A 450 1.32 -10.37 7.10
N ILE A 451 2.48 -9.77 7.31
CA ILE A 451 2.67 -8.34 7.18
C ILE A 451 2.44 -7.94 5.72
N ASP A 452 1.81 -6.80 5.51
CA ASP A 452 1.32 -6.30 4.21
C ASP A 452 0.22 -7.14 3.52
N LYS A 453 -0.23 -8.25 4.10
CA LYS A 453 -1.34 -9.06 3.55
C LYS A 453 -2.70 -8.68 4.11
N ASN A 454 -2.74 -8.14 5.32
CA ASN A 454 -3.96 -7.76 6.04
C ASN A 454 -3.79 -6.38 6.69
N ILE A 455 -4.89 -5.71 6.99
CA ILE A 455 -4.89 -4.47 7.79
C ILE A 455 -4.43 -4.82 9.21
N HIS A 456 -3.37 -4.15 9.68
CA HIS A 456 -2.81 -4.30 11.02
C HIS A 456 -2.35 -2.94 11.57
N ILE A 457 -1.81 -2.89 12.77
CA ILE A 457 -1.38 -1.63 13.38
C ILE A 457 -0.01 -1.89 14.01
N ILE A 458 1.00 -1.11 13.60
CA ILE A 458 2.32 -1.15 14.22
C ILE A 458 2.38 -0.01 15.24
N GLN A 459 2.56 -0.33 16.52
CA GLN A 459 2.53 0.65 17.60
C GLN A 459 3.72 0.49 18.53
N GLU A 460 4.44 1.57 18.77
CA GLU A 460 5.45 1.63 19.82
C GLU A 460 4.79 1.45 21.19
N ALA A 461 5.22 0.40 21.88
CA ALA A 461 4.71 0.03 23.17
C ALA A 461 5.20 1.00 24.25
N THR A 462 4.27 1.46 25.08
CA THR A 462 4.54 2.35 26.21
C THR A 462 5.36 1.67 27.32
N ASN A 463 5.24 0.34 27.46
CA ASN A 463 5.93 -0.46 28.47
C ASN A 463 7.07 -1.32 27.90
N GLY A 464 7.97 -0.73 27.12
CA GLY A 464 9.09 -1.44 26.49
C GLY A 464 9.91 -2.30 27.48
N ASN A 465 10.16 -1.82 28.71
CA ASN A 465 10.95 -2.55 29.71
C ASN A 465 10.32 -3.89 30.09
N LYS A 466 8.99 -3.93 30.29
CA LYS A 466 8.28 -5.17 30.61
C LYS A 466 8.31 -6.17 29.45
N ILE A 467 8.26 -5.67 28.22
CA ILE A 467 8.37 -6.51 27.02
C ILE A 467 9.78 -7.10 26.89
N LEU A 468 10.82 -6.31 27.19
CA LEU A 468 12.19 -6.80 27.23
C LEU A 468 12.41 -7.80 28.37
N GLU A 469 11.88 -7.55 29.57
CA GLU A 469 11.93 -8.49 30.70
C GLU A 469 11.26 -9.82 30.35
N LEU A 470 10.06 -9.77 29.74
CA LEU A 470 9.37 -10.96 29.24
C LEU A 470 10.21 -11.69 28.17
N PHE A 471 10.83 -10.94 27.26
CA PHE A 471 11.71 -11.52 26.25
C PHE A 471 12.87 -12.27 26.89
N GLU A 472 13.58 -11.65 27.84
CA GLU A 472 14.74 -12.26 28.50
C GLU A 472 14.34 -13.42 29.44
N GLU A 473 13.17 -13.36 30.09
CA GLU A 473 12.61 -14.48 30.86
C GLU A 473 12.46 -15.71 29.96
N ILE A 474 11.74 -15.56 28.85
CA ILE A 474 11.53 -16.66 27.89
C ILE A 474 12.87 -17.05 27.27
N TRP A 475 13.70 -16.09 26.86
CA TRP A 475 15.00 -16.40 26.25
C TRP A 475 15.85 -17.25 27.19
N SER A 476 15.94 -16.92 28.48
CA SER A 476 16.73 -17.68 29.45
C SER A 476 16.26 -19.11 29.68
N GLU A 477 14.98 -19.40 29.50
CA GLU A 477 14.40 -20.74 29.62
C GLU A 477 14.66 -21.60 28.37
N PHE A 478 14.75 -20.97 27.19
CA PHE A 478 14.85 -21.64 25.89
C PHE A 478 16.17 -21.37 25.15
N ASP A 479 17.22 -20.89 25.83
CA ASP A 479 18.57 -20.71 25.27
C ASP A 479 19.42 -22.00 25.31
N GLU A 480 18.75 -23.16 25.42
CA GLU A 480 19.39 -24.47 25.40
C GLU A 480 19.50 -25.02 23.96
N PRO A 481 20.51 -25.88 23.68
CA PRO A 481 20.74 -26.51 22.38
C PRO A 481 19.53 -27.05 21.62
N GLU A 482 18.60 -27.68 22.33
CA GLU A 482 17.42 -28.34 21.76
C GLU A 482 16.38 -27.36 21.19
N TYR A 483 16.39 -26.10 21.65
CA TYR A 483 15.48 -25.05 21.20
C TYR A 483 16.13 -24.08 20.20
N LYS A 484 17.46 -24.14 20.04
CA LYS A 484 18.22 -23.22 19.18
C LYS A 484 18.15 -23.66 17.72
N ILE A 485 17.43 -22.87 16.90
CA ILE A 485 17.40 -23.02 15.44
C ILE A 485 18.76 -22.59 14.88
N TRP A 486 19.32 -21.47 15.32
CA TRP A 486 20.61 -20.94 14.84
C TRP A 486 21.36 -20.15 15.93
N PRO A 487 22.72 -20.16 15.97
CA PRO A 487 23.62 -21.03 15.21
C PRO A 487 23.45 -22.50 15.58
N GLU A 488 23.82 -23.39 14.65
CA GLU A 488 24.00 -24.80 14.98
C GLU A 488 25.10 -24.91 16.03
N ASN A 489 24.85 -25.63 17.12
CA ASN A 489 25.88 -25.83 18.12
C ASN A 489 27.08 -26.50 17.46
N GLN A 490 28.22 -25.81 17.47
CA GLN A 490 29.49 -26.48 17.25
C GLN A 490 29.70 -27.43 18.42
N GLN A 491 29.43 -28.71 18.20
CA GLN A 491 30.24 -29.74 18.86
C GLN A 491 31.63 -29.75 18.25
#